data_AF-A0A8T4IHA6-F1
#
_entry.id   AF-A0A8T4IHA6-F1
#
_cell.length_a   1.000
_cell.length_b   1.000
_cell.length_c   1.000
_cell.angle_alpha   90.00
_cell.angle_beta   90.00
_cell.angle_gamma   90.00
#
_symmetry.space_group_name_H-M   'P 1'
#
loop_
_entity.id
_entity.type
_entity.pdbx_description
1 polymer ?
#
loop_
_entity_poly.entity_id
_entity_poly.type
_entity_poly.pdbx_seq_one_letter_code
_entity_poly.pdbx_strand_id
1 'polypeptide(L)'
;MFPFLKSLRNPQRAQHALPEGERVYAIGDIHGRLDLFGELLAKIDRDDEERAPAKTTIILLGDLINRGPNSAGVIRKARELCVERGIGRVVKGNHEEIFVKAASGSGKAARMLWQMGGDATLLSYGFSREEAENGTFQELAERMAERIPDEDVAFLGKAEDWITKGDYLFVHAGIRPGVPVDQQTSADLRWIREKFLNAKRNDDTMVVHGHTPTRSVDERPDRLGVDTGAYMWGVLTAVGIEDTDRWFLEAREG
;
A
#
# COMPACT_ATOMS: atom_id res chain seq x y z
N MET A 1 3.02 -10.94 -55.53
CA MET A 1 2.56 -9.65 -54.99
C MET A 1 1.58 -9.98 -53.87
N PHE A 2 2.10 -10.23 -52.66
CA PHE A 2 1.28 -10.64 -51.50
C PHE A 2 0.72 -9.39 -50.82
N PRO A 3 -0.60 -9.26 -50.61
CA PRO A 3 -1.16 -8.12 -49.93
C PRO A 3 -0.81 -8.18 -48.44
N PHE A 4 -0.20 -7.09 -47.99
CA PHE A 4 0.14 -6.78 -46.61
C PHE A 4 -1.17 -6.74 -45.78
N LEU A 5 -1.41 -7.77 -44.97
CA LEU A 5 -2.47 -7.74 -43.96
C LEU A 5 -2.06 -6.73 -42.88
N LYS A 6 -2.61 -5.52 -42.96
CA LYS A 6 -2.62 -4.59 -41.82
C LYS A 6 -3.29 -5.30 -40.66
N SER A 7 -2.52 -5.56 -39.61
CA SER A 7 -3.02 -5.98 -38.31
C SER A 7 -4.14 -5.02 -37.88
N LEU A 8 -5.38 -5.50 -37.89
CA LEU A 8 -6.52 -4.80 -37.33
C LEU A 8 -6.30 -4.73 -35.82
N ARG A 9 -5.86 -3.57 -35.31
CA ARG A 9 -5.96 -3.24 -33.88
C ARG A 9 -7.42 -3.47 -33.48
N ASN A 10 -7.64 -4.42 -32.58
CA ASN A 10 -8.96 -4.70 -32.03
C ASN A 10 -9.41 -3.46 -31.23
N PRO A 11 -10.52 -2.77 -31.59
CA PRO A 11 -10.92 -1.50 -30.97
C PRO A 11 -11.67 -1.69 -29.64
N GLN A 12 -11.32 -2.71 -28.84
CA GLN A 12 -12.08 -3.07 -27.63
C GLN A 12 -11.29 -2.81 -26.35
N ARG A 13 -11.84 -1.86 -25.56
CA ARG A 13 -11.40 -1.24 -24.29
C ARG A 13 -10.33 -0.16 -24.43
N ALA A 14 -10.68 1.06 -24.02
CA ALA A 14 -9.71 2.08 -23.67
C ALA A 14 -8.73 1.46 -22.66
N GLN A 15 -7.43 1.53 -22.94
CA GLN A 15 -6.43 1.19 -21.95
C GLN A 15 -6.51 2.28 -20.87
N HIS A 16 -6.67 1.88 -19.61
CA HIS A 16 -6.67 2.80 -18.48
C HIS A 16 -5.38 3.61 -18.50
N ALA A 17 -5.51 4.93 -18.48
CA ALA A 17 -4.38 5.83 -18.60
C ALA A 17 -4.20 6.72 -17.36
N LEU A 18 -2.95 7.08 -17.07
CA LEU A 18 -2.66 8.24 -16.22
C LEU A 18 -2.84 9.54 -17.02
N PRO A 19 -2.98 10.69 -16.32
CA PRO A 19 -2.88 12.00 -16.99
C PRO A 19 -1.54 12.15 -17.72
N GLU A 20 -1.56 12.86 -18.85
CA GLU A 20 -0.36 13.11 -19.65
C GLU A 20 0.75 13.77 -18.82
N GLY A 21 1.97 13.26 -18.98
CA GLY A 21 3.15 13.76 -18.27
C GLY A 21 3.23 13.36 -16.79
N GLU A 22 2.37 12.47 -16.30
CA GLU A 22 2.45 11.89 -14.95
C GLU A 22 2.95 10.44 -14.96
N ARG A 23 3.71 10.09 -13.92
CA ARG A 23 4.16 8.73 -13.65
C ARG A 23 3.81 8.34 -12.22
N VAL A 24 3.34 7.12 -12.02
CA VAL A 24 3.03 6.59 -10.69
C VAL A 24 3.78 5.29 -10.45
N TYR A 25 4.41 5.17 -9.29
CA TYR A 25 4.83 3.89 -8.74
C TYR A 25 3.96 3.56 -7.52
N ALA A 26 3.11 2.54 -7.63
CA ALA A 26 2.29 2.10 -6.50
C ALA A 26 2.87 0.83 -5.88
N ILE A 27 3.21 0.89 -4.59
CA ILE A 27 3.89 -0.16 -3.81
C ILE A 27 2.87 -0.89 -2.94
N GLY A 28 2.88 -2.22 -2.99
CA GLY A 28 2.04 -3.08 -2.15
C GLY A 28 2.43 -3.09 -0.67
N ASP A 29 1.82 -4.01 0.09
CA ASP A 29 1.94 -4.12 1.54
C ASP A 29 3.39 -4.40 1.98
N ILE A 30 3.94 -3.52 2.82
CA ILE A 30 5.37 -3.54 3.20
C ILE A 30 5.59 -4.35 4.48
N HIS A 31 4.67 -4.25 5.44
CA HIS A 31 4.69 -4.99 6.71
C HIS A 31 6.07 -5.01 7.39
N GLY A 32 6.66 -3.85 7.66
CA GLY A 32 7.91 -3.75 8.41
C GLY A 32 9.16 -4.30 7.71
N ARG A 33 9.07 -4.68 6.42
CA ARG A 33 10.20 -5.11 5.58
C ARG A 33 10.98 -3.90 5.05
N LEU A 34 11.66 -3.19 5.94
CA LEU A 34 12.47 -2.02 5.58
C LEU A 34 13.56 -2.37 4.56
N ASP A 35 14.12 -3.58 4.66
CA ASP A 35 15.10 -4.12 3.73
C ASP A 35 14.57 -4.16 2.29
N LEU A 36 13.40 -4.77 2.08
CA LEU A 36 12.77 -4.84 0.76
C LEU A 36 12.30 -3.46 0.30
N PHE A 37 11.77 -2.63 1.21
CA PHE A 37 11.32 -1.29 0.86
C PHE A 37 12.47 -0.41 0.37
N GLY A 38 13.61 -0.45 1.05
CA GLY A 38 14.81 0.28 0.63
C GLY A 38 15.33 -0.18 -0.73
N GLU A 39 15.39 -1.49 -0.97
CA GLU A 39 15.80 -2.03 -2.27
C GLU A 39 14.84 -1.62 -3.39
N LEU A 40 13.53 -1.73 -3.16
CA LEU A 40 12.52 -1.39 -4.16
C LEU A 40 12.54 0.10 -4.50
N LEU A 41 12.70 0.99 -3.50
CA LEU A 41 12.87 2.42 -3.74
C LEU A 41 14.11 2.70 -4.61
N ALA A 42 15.23 2.04 -4.36
CA ALA A 42 16.42 2.20 -5.19
C ALA A 42 16.22 1.69 -6.64
N LYS A 43 15.35 0.69 -6.84
CA LYS A 43 14.95 0.24 -8.19
C LYS A 43 14.04 1.24 -8.88
N ILE A 44 13.08 1.81 -8.14
CA ILE A 44 12.19 2.85 -8.64
C ILE A 44 13.00 4.09 -9.04
N ASP A 45 13.93 4.55 -8.19
CA ASP A 45 14.75 5.72 -8.49
C ASP A 45 15.56 5.53 -9.79
N ARG A 46 16.17 4.35 -9.99
CA ARG A 46 16.86 4.03 -11.26
C ARG A 46 15.92 3.96 -12.47
N ASP A 47 14.78 3.30 -12.32
CA ASP A 47 13.81 3.16 -13.40
C ASP A 47 13.20 4.52 -13.79
N ASP A 48 13.00 5.43 -12.84
CA ASP A 48 12.51 6.79 -13.08
C ASP A 48 13.55 7.65 -13.82
N GLU A 49 14.82 7.55 -13.42
CA GLU A 49 15.96 8.25 -14.02
C GLU A 49 16.24 7.83 -15.48
N GLU A 50 16.00 6.55 -15.81
CA GLU A 50 16.22 6.01 -17.16
C GLU A 50 15.12 6.37 -18.17
N ARG A 51 13.97 6.88 -17.68
CA ARG A 51 12.82 7.23 -18.53
C ARG A 51 12.79 8.72 -18.86
N ALA A 52 11.91 9.09 -19.80
CA ALA A 52 11.66 10.50 -20.10
C ALA A 52 11.15 11.26 -18.85
N PRO A 53 11.43 12.55 -18.69
CA PRO A 53 10.94 13.30 -17.53
C PRO A 53 9.41 13.27 -17.41
N ALA A 54 8.91 12.98 -16.21
CA ALA A 54 7.50 13.00 -15.87
C ALA A 54 7.32 13.55 -14.44
N LYS A 55 6.10 13.95 -14.10
CA LYS A 55 5.71 14.25 -12.73
C LYS A 55 5.48 12.93 -11.98
N THR A 56 6.52 12.47 -11.28
CA THR A 56 6.51 11.18 -10.58
C THR A 56 5.85 11.28 -9.21
N THR A 57 4.99 10.31 -8.89
CA THR A 57 4.39 10.10 -7.57
C THR A 57 4.61 8.66 -7.12
N ILE A 58 5.09 8.46 -5.90
CA ILE A 58 5.15 7.13 -5.28
C ILE A 58 3.98 6.99 -4.30
N ILE A 59 3.12 6.00 -4.52
CA ILE A 59 1.95 5.70 -3.69
C ILE A 59 2.24 4.44 -2.88
N LEU A 60 2.21 4.53 -1.56
CA LEU A 60 2.24 3.37 -0.67
C LEU A 60 0.79 2.94 -0.41
N LEU A 61 0.43 1.69 -0.69
CA LEU A 61 -0.97 1.22 -0.64
C LEU A 61 -1.45 0.85 0.77
N GLY A 62 -0.71 1.21 1.82
CA GLY A 62 -1.02 0.89 3.20
C GLY A 62 -0.28 -0.34 3.72
N ASP A 63 -0.61 -0.76 4.92
CA ASP A 63 0.00 -1.89 5.63
C ASP A 63 1.53 -1.80 5.63
N LEU A 64 2.02 -0.62 6.06
CA LEU A 64 3.43 -0.32 6.22
C LEU A 64 4.04 -1.08 7.40
N ILE A 65 3.22 -1.42 8.40
CA ILE A 65 3.64 -1.91 9.71
C ILE A 65 3.15 -3.33 10.03
N ASN A 66 3.61 -3.83 11.19
CA ASN A 66 3.36 -5.15 11.76
C ASN A 66 4.01 -6.28 10.96
N ARG A 67 4.11 -7.44 11.62
CA ARG A 67 4.68 -8.69 11.12
C ARG A 67 6.19 -8.63 10.91
N GLY A 68 6.68 -7.81 9.98
CA GLY A 68 8.12 -7.67 9.73
C GLY A 68 8.85 -6.87 10.81
N PRO A 69 10.18 -6.98 10.83
CA PRO A 69 10.99 -6.63 12.00
C PRO A 69 11.17 -5.13 12.24
N ASN A 70 10.93 -4.27 11.24
CA ASN A 70 11.34 -2.86 11.32
C ASN A 70 10.25 -1.87 10.86
N SER A 71 9.11 -1.91 11.54
CA SER A 71 7.98 -1.01 11.25
C SER A 71 8.32 0.47 11.49
N ALA A 72 9.00 0.81 12.58
CA ALA A 72 9.43 2.18 12.86
C ALA A 72 10.36 2.74 11.76
N GLY A 73 11.28 1.91 11.24
CA GLY A 73 12.14 2.29 10.13
C GLY A 73 11.36 2.50 8.81
N VAL A 74 10.37 1.65 8.52
CA VAL A 74 9.49 1.84 7.35
C VAL A 74 8.72 3.16 7.45
N ILE A 75 8.18 3.51 8.62
CA ILE A 75 7.47 4.78 8.82
C ILE A 75 8.41 5.97 8.61
N ARG A 76 9.62 5.95 9.18
CA ARG A 76 10.61 7.00 8.95
C ARG A 76 10.91 7.17 7.47
N LYS A 77 11.15 6.06 6.75
CA LYS A 77 11.42 6.06 5.31
C LYS A 77 10.23 6.60 4.50
N ALA A 78 9.00 6.25 4.88
CA ALA A 78 7.79 6.76 4.25
C ALA A 78 7.62 8.27 4.49
N ARG A 79 7.96 8.76 5.69
CA ARG A 79 7.97 10.21 6.00
C ARG A 79 9.00 10.96 5.17
N GLU A 80 10.24 10.46 5.07
CA GLU A 80 11.28 11.02 4.19
C GLU A 80 10.75 11.17 2.75
N LEU A 81 10.10 10.11 2.23
CA LEU A 81 9.53 10.10 0.88
C LEU A 81 8.40 11.13 0.69
N CYS A 82 7.50 11.27 1.67
CA CYS A 82 6.34 12.15 1.57
C CYS A 82 6.66 13.62 1.87
N VAL A 83 7.49 13.87 2.88
CA VAL A 83 7.74 15.22 3.40
C VAL A 83 8.99 15.84 2.80
N GLU A 84 10.10 15.10 2.78
CA GLU A 84 11.39 15.66 2.35
C GLU A 84 11.52 15.63 0.83
N ARG A 85 11.20 14.48 0.19
CA ARG A 85 11.20 14.37 -1.26
C ARG A 85 9.94 14.97 -1.90
N GLY A 86 8.83 15.05 -1.17
CA GLY A 86 7.58 15.64 -1.66
C GLY A 86 6.88 14.85 -2.78
N ILE A 87 7.30 13.60 -3.03
CA ILE A 87 6.75 12.74 -4.09
C ILE A 87 5.95 11.55 -3.56
N GLY A 88 5.97 11.32 -2.25
CA GLY A 88 5.27 10.23 -1.59
C GLY A 88 3.83 10.57 -1.24
N ARG A 89 2.93 9.59 -1.38
CA ARG A 89 1.58 9.58 -0.80
C ARG A 89 1.29 8.22 -0.19
N VAL A 90 0.43 8.20 0.84
CA VAL A 90 0.11 6.98 1.59
C VAL A 90 -1.40 6.79 1.62
N VAL A 91 -1.84 5.62 1.17
CA VAL A 91 -3.20 5.14 1.41
C VAL A 91 -3.21 4.40 2.74
N LYS A 92 -4.24 4.61 3.54
CA LYS A 92 -4.36 4.05 4.89
C LYS A 92 -4.78 2.60 4.87
N GLY A 93 -3.90 1.72 5.35
CA GLY A 93 -4.20 0.31 5.56
C GLY A 93 -5.05 0.07 6.80
N ASN A 94 -5.51 -1.17 6.93
CA ASN A 94 -6.18 -1.58 8.16
C ASN A 94 -5.21 -1.69 9.34
N HIS A 95 -3.94 -2.01 9.09
CA HIS A 95 -2.92 -2.04 10.14
C HIS A 95 -2.69 -0.64 10.72
N GLU A 96 -2.57 0.40 9.88
CA GLU A 96 -2.41 1.79 10.33
C GLU A 96 -3.65 2.29 11.08
N GLU A 97 -4.87 1.92 10.63
CA GLU A 97 -6.11 2.29 11.33
C GLU A 97 -6.09 1.81 12.79
N ILE A 98 -5.69 0.56 13.02
CA ILE A 98 -5.67 -0.03 14.35
C ILE A 98 -4.52 0.53 15.18
N PHE A 99 -3.34 0.74 14.58
CA PHE A 99 -2.19 1.31 15.25
C PHE A 99 -2.46 2.71 15.79
N VAL A 100 -3.04 3.60 14.98
CA VAL A 100 -3.35 4.98 15.42
C VAL A 100 -4.31 4.97 16.61
N LYS A 101 -5.33 4.11 16.60
CA LYS A 101 -6.27 3.96 17.73
C LYS A 101 -5.59 3.40 18.98
N ALA A 102 -4.69 2.43 18.82
CA ALA A 102 -3.95 1.82 19.91
C ALA A 102 -2.98 2.81 20.57
N ALA A 103 -2.19 3.52 19.76
CA ALA A 103 -1.29 4.58 20.20
C ALA A 103 -2.03 5.80 20.80
N SER A 104 -3.32 5.95 20.49
CA SER A 104 -4.19 6.95 21.12
C SER A 104 -4.88 6.43 22.41
N GLY A 105 -4.36 5.36 23.01
CA GLY A 105 -4.81 4.86 24.32
C GLY A 105 -5.96 3.85 24.30
N SER A 106 -6.37 3.32 23.14
CA SER A 106 -7.43 2.31 23.07
C SER A 106 -6.90 0.89 23.33
N GLY A 107 -7.15 0.34 24.52
CA GLY A 107 -6.76 -1.04 24.84
C GLY A 107 -7.41 -2.10 23.93
N LYS A 108 -8.63 -1.87 23.44
CA LYS A 108 -9.26 -2.76 22.43
C LYS A 108 -8.46 -2.77 21.12
N ALA A 109 -8.01 -1.61 20.67
CA ALA A 109 -7.20 -1.51 19.46
C ALA A 109 -5.79 -2.10 19.69
N ALA A 110 -5.18 -1.89 20.86
CA ALA A 110 -3.90 -2.52 21.20
C ALA A 110 -3.99 -4.06 21.16
N ARG A 111 -5.07 -4.64 21.68
CA ARG A 111 -5.35 -6.08 21.53
C ARG A 111 -5.43 -6.52 20.07
N MET A 112 -6.14 -5.76 19.25
CA MET A 112 -6.31 -6.08 17.84
C MET A 112 -5.00 -5.93 17.07
N LEU A 113 -4.20 -4.89 17.37
CA LEU A 113 -2.88 -4.66 16.83
C LEU A 113 -1.97 -5.86 17.09
N TRP A 114 -1.94 -6.33 18.35
CA TRP A 114 -1.20 -7.53 18.74
C TRP A 114 -1.58 -8.75 17.91
N GLN A 115 -2.89 -9.00 17.75
CA GLN A 115 -3.41 -10.12 16.95
C GLN A 115 -3.05 -10.04 15.46
N MET A 116 -2.68 -8.84 14.97
CA MET A 116 -2.29 -8.58 13.59
C MET A 116 -0.76 -8.58 13.39
N GLY A 117 0.01 -9.08 14.36
CA GLY A 117 1.49 -9.10 14.33
C GLY A 117 2.11 -7.80 14.80
N GLY A 118 1.41 -7.05 15.64
CA GLY A 118 1.86 -5.76 16.18
C GLY A 118 2.98 -5.86 17.21
N ASP A 119 3.27 -7.05 17.73
CA ASP A 119 4.42 -7.32 18.59
C ASP A 119 5.73 -6.90 17.91
N ALA A 120 5.91 -7.24 16.63
CA ALA A 120 7.07 -6.82 15.84
C ALA A 120 7.16 -5.29 15.71
N THR A 121 6.02 -4.60 15.58
CA THR A 121 5.97 -3.12 15.56
C THR A 121 6.43 -2.55 16.88
N LEU A 122 5.92 -3.06 18.01
CA LEU A 122 6.32 -2.61 19.35
C LEU A 122 7.82 -2.79 19.56
N LEU A 123 8.37 -3.97 19.22
CA LEU A 123 9.82 -4.21 19.32
C LEU A 123 10.62 -3.20 18.48
N SER A 124 10.13 -2.85 17.27
CA SER A 124 10.79 -1.85 16.42
C SER A 124 10.78 -0.42 17.01
N TYR A 125 9.87 -0.13 17.94
CA TYR A 125 9.83 1.11 18.72
C TYR A 125 10.57 1.02 20.07
N GLY A 126 11.36 -0.04 20.29
CA GLY A 126 12.17 -0.20 21.50
C GLY A 126 11.39 -0.72 22.71
N PHE A 127 10.23 -1.34 22.50
CA PHE A 127 9.61 -2.16 23.55
C PHE A 127 10.42 -3.44 23.73
N SER A 128 10.61 -3.86 24.97
CA SER A 128 11.04 -5.23 25.26
C SER A 128 9.88 -6.21 25.01
N ARG A 129 10.20 -7.48 24.78
CA ARG A 129 9.19 -8.54 24.66
C ARG A 129 8.30 -8.61 25.91
N GLU A 130 8.90 -8.43 27.09
CA GLU A 130 8.18 -8.44 28.37
C GLU A 130 7.12 -7.33 28.44
N GLU A 131 7.49 -6.10 28.07
CA GLU A 131 6.54 -4.96 28.04
C GLU A 131 5.40 -5.15 27.04
N ALA A 132 5.67 -5.88 25.96
CA ALA A 132 4.73 -6.13 24.89
C ALA A 132 3.73 -7.25 25.26
N GLU A 133 4.19 -8.27 26.00
CA GLU A 133 3.40 -9.48 26.34
C GLU A 133 2.68 -9.38 27.70
N ASN A 134 3.23 -8.64 28.67
CA ASN A 134 2.72 -8.64 30.04
C ASN A 134 1.81 -7.45 30.36
N GLY A 135 0.79 -7.72 31.17
CA GLY A 135 -0.21 -6.75 31.61
C GLY A 135 -1.47 -6.77 30.75
N THR A 136 -2.34 -5.80 30.98
CA THR A 136 -3.55 -5.61 30.19
C THR A 136 -3.24 -4.87 28.89
N PHE A 137 -4.07 -5.08 27.87
CA PHE A 137 -3.94 -4.30 26.63
C PHE A 137 -4.21 -2.80 26.82
N GLN A 138 -4.89 -2.40 27.91
CA GLN A 138 -5.06 -1.00 28.25
C GLN A 138 -3.73 -0.37 28.71
N GLU A 139 -3.02 -1.05 29.61
CA GLU A 139 -1.67 -0.64 30.03
C GLU A 139 -0.69 -0.64 28.86
N LEU A 140 -0.82 -1.58 27.91
CA LEU A 140 -0.04 -1.56 26.68
C LEU A 140 -0.34 -0.31 25.84
N ALA A 141 -1.61 0.05 25.68
CA ALA A 141 -2.01 1.24 24.92
C ALA A 141 -1.49 2.54 25.57
N GLU A 142 -1.44 2.60 26.89
CA GLU A 142 -0.84 3.72 27.64
C GLU A 142 0.67 3.79 27.40
N ARG A 143 1.39 2.66 27.50
CA ARG A 143 2.83 2.62 27.17
C ARG A 143 3.09 2.99 25.70
N MET A 144 2.22 2.59 24.78
CA MET A 144 2.27 2.99 23.38
C MET A 144 2.14 4.52 23.23
N ALA A 145 1.14 5.12 23.88
CA ALA A 145 0.92 6.56 23.85
C ALA A 145 2.10 7.36 24.43
N GLU A 146 2.83 6.80 25.39
CA GLU A 146 4.00 7.44 25.99
C GLU A 146 5.28 7.32 25.13
N ARG A 147 5.49 6.17 24.48
CA ARG A 147 6.76 5.84 23.81
C ARG A 147 6.76 6.08 22.31
N ILE A 148 5.62 5.91 21.64
CA ILE A 148 5.54 6.05 20.18
C ILE A 148 5.53 7.54 19.84
N PRO A 149 6.40 8.03 18.95
CA PRO A 149 6.42 9.43 18.58
C PRO A 149 5.09 9.93 18.01
N ASP A 150 4.58 11.05 18.53
CA ASP A 150 3.31 11.67 18.09
C ASP A 150 3.29 11.96 16.58
N GLU A 151 4.43 12.34 16.03
CA GLU A 151 4.67 12.55 14.61
C GLU A 151 4.44 11.31 13.73
N ASP A 152 4.77 10.12 14.23
CA ASP A 152 4.55 8.86 13.50
C ASP A 152 3.06 8.51 13.53
N VAL A 153 2.41 8.68 14.68
CA VAL A 153 0.96 8.53 14.83
C VAL A 153 0.21 9.53 13.94
N ALA A 154 0.64 10.80 13.92
CA ALA A 154 0.04 11.85 13.12
C ALA A 154 0.25 11.64 11.62
N PHE A 155 1.43 11.16 11.21
CA PHE A 155 1.72 10.82 9.82
C PHE A 155 0.77 9.72 9.32
N LEU A 156 0.65 8.61 10.06
CA LEU A 156 -0.26 7.52 9.71
C LEU A 156 -1.74 7.94 9.82
N GLY A 157 -2.08 8.80 10.77
CA GLY A 157 -3.43 9.34 10.92
C GLY A 157 -3.89 10.16 9.71
N LYS A 158 -2.96 10.87 9.06
CA LYS A 158 -3.19 11.67 7.85
C LYS A 158 -3.19 10.88 6.55
N ALA A 159 -2.86 9.59 6.58
CA ALA A 159 -2.93 8.74 5.39
C ALA A 159 -4.33 8.76 4.79
N GLU A 160 -4.36 8.80 3.45
CA GLU A 160 -5.55 9.03 2.65
C GLU A 160 -6.40 7.77 2.55
N ASP A 161 -7.71 7.91 2.41
CA ASP A 161 -8.57 6.73 2.26
C ASP A 161 -8.47 6.10 0.86
N TRP A 162 -8.21 6.93 -0.16
CA TRP A 162 -7.91 6.52 -1.52
C TRP A 162 -7.23 7.68 -2.27
N ILE A 163 -6.67 7.38 -3.45
CA ILE A 163 -6.10 8.38 -4.37
C ILE A 163 -6.62 8.08 -5.78
N THR A 164 -6.97 9.12 -6.55
CA THR A 164 -7.31 8.98 -7.97
C THR A 164 -6.30 9.70 -8.86
N LYS A 165 -5.95 9.09 -10.00
CA LYS A 165 -5.18 9.70 -11.09
C LYS A 165 -5.61 9.11 -12.43
N GLY A 166 -6.14 9.94 -13.32
CA GLY A 166 -6.69 9.46 -14.59
C GLY A 166 -7.76 8.40 -14.36
N ASP A 167 -7.62 7.25 -15.02
CA ASP A 167 -8.55 6.13 -14.89
C ASP A 167 -8.24 5.18 -13.71
N TYR A 168 -7.26 5.53 -12.87
CA TYR A 168 -6.80 4.71 -11.76
C TYR A 168 -7.34 5.18 -10.41
N LEU A 169 -7.79 4.20 -9.62
CA LEU A 169 -8.09 4.34 -8.21
C LEU A 169 -7.10 3.51 -7.39
N PHE A 170 -6.35 4.16 -6.51
CA PHE A 170 -5.45 3.51 -5.56
C PHE A 170 -6.14 3.45 -4.19
N VAL A 171 -6.34 2.25 -3.68
CA VAL A 171 -7.04 1.99 -2.41
C VAL A 171 -6.40 0.79 -1.73
N HIS A 172 -6.44 0.71 -0.40
CA HIS A 172 -5.74 -0.35 0.30
C HIS A 172 -6.31 -1.75 -0.02
N ALA A 173 -7.59 -1.99 0.28
CA ALA A 173 -8.20 -3.31 0.13
C ALA A 173 -9.04 -3.47 -1.14
N GLY A 174 -9.78 -2.43 -1.51
CA GLY A 174 -10.69 -2.46 -2.67
C GLY A 174 -11.90 -1.55 -2.46
N ILE A 175 -12.93 -1.77 -3.26
CA ILE A 175 -14.19 -1.02 -3.17
C ILE A 175 -15.39 -1.96 -3.17
N ARG A 176 -16.47 -1.58 -2.49
CA ARG A 176 -17.75 -2.26 -2.60
C ARG A 176 -18.31 -2.08 -4.02
N PRO A 177 -18.56 -3.16 -4.79
CA PRO A 177 -19.08 -3.05 -6.15
C PRO A 177 -20.43 -2.35 -6.20
N GLY A 178 -20.62 -1.49 -7.20
CA GLY A 178 -21.87 -0.75 -7.41
C GLY A 178 -22.06 0.44 -6.45
N VAL A 179 -21.09 0.73 -5.59
CA VAL A 179 -21.11 1.91 -4.71
C VAL A 179 -20.04 2.90 -5.19
N PRO A 180 -20.40 4.18 -5.45
CA PRO A 180 -19.42 5.22 -5.79
C PRO A 180 -18.31 5.33 -4.74
N VAL A 181 -17.09 5.70 -5.17
CA VAL A 181 -15.91 5.74 -4.28
C VAL A 181 -16.10 6.68 -3.08
N ASP A 182 -16.77 7.81 -3.28
CA ASP A 182 -17.09 8.81 -2.25
C ASP A 182 -18.20 8.37 -1.28
N GLN A 183 -18.84 7.22 -1.53
CA GLN A 183 -19.88 6.61 -0.70
C GLN A 183 -19.42 5.30 -0.06
N GLN A 184 -18.15 4.91 -0.25
CA GLN A 184 -17.57 3.75 0.40
C GLN A 184 -17.43 3.99 1.90
N THR A 185 -17.58 2.94 2.70
CA THR A 185 -17.23 3.00 4.13
C THR A 185 -15.74 2.74 4.32
N SER A 186 -15.16 3.20 5.43
CA SER A 186 -13.77 2.84 5.77
C SER A 186 -13.54 1.33 5.86
N ALA A 187 -14.57 0.58 6.29
CA ALA A 187 -14.54 -0.88 6.31
C ALA A 187 -14.45 -1.48 4.89
N ASP A 188 -15.12 -0.87 3.91
CA ASP A 188 -14.99 -1.31 2.52
C ASP A 188 -13.57 -1.03 2.01
N LEU A 189 -13.09 0.21 2.17
CA LEU A 189 -11.79 0.64 1.62
C LEU A 189 -10.59 -0.10 2.22
N ARG A 190 -10.66 -0.47 3.51
CA ARG A 190 -9.51 -1.00 4.25
C ARG A 190 -9.61 -2.48 4.61
N TRP A 191 -10.78 -3.11 4.51
CA TRP A 191 -10.97 -4.48 4.97
C TRP A 191 -11.65 -5.42 3.98
N ILE A 192 -12.25 -4.91 2.91
CA ILE A 192 -12.97 -5.77 1.95
C ILE A 192 -12.05 -6.82 1.33
N ARG A 193 -12.58 -8.03 1.09
CA ARG A 193 -11.87 -9.11 0.41
C ARG A 193 -12.74 -9.70 -0.68
N GLU A 194 -13.30 -10.89 -0.44
CA GLU A 194 -14.05 -11.67 -1.42
C GLU A 194 -15.16 -10.90 -2.14
N LYS A 195 -15.88 -10.02 -1.43
CA LYS A 195 -16.93 -9.18 -2.03
C LYS A 195 -16.42 -8.27 -3.16
N PHE A 196 -15.18 -7.82 -3.07
CA PHE A 196 -14.50 -7.05 -4.11
C PHE A 196 -13.78 -7.97 -5.09
N LEU A 197 -12.97 -8.91 -4.59
CA LEU A 197 -12.10 -9.76 -5.41
C LEU A 197 -12.87 -10.67 -6.39
N ASN A 198 -14.07 -11.11 -6.01
CA ASN A 198 -14.93 -11.98 -6.82
C ASN A 198 -15.98 -11.21 -7.64
N ALA A 199 -16.05 -9.89 -7.49
CA ALA A 199 -17.01 -9.09 -8.22
C ALA A 199 -16.64 -8.99 -9.69
N LYS A 200 -17.65 -8.95 -10.56
CA LYS A 200 -17.47 -8.52 -11.95
C LYS A 200 -17.82 -7.05 -12.01
N ARG A 201 -16.82 -6.17 -12.11
CA ARG A 201 -17.07 -4.75 -12.32
C ARG A 201 -17.01 -4.46 -13.82
N ASN A 202 -17.89 -3.55 -14.23
CA ASN A 202 -18.01 -3.07 -15.60
C ASN A 202 -17.88 -1.54 -15.65
N ASP A 203 -17.31 -0.96 -14.59
CA ASP A 203 -16.92 0.46 -14.60
C ASP A 203 -15.56 0.61 -15.30
N ASP A 204 -15.24 1.83 -15.72
CA ASP A 204 -14.02 2.17 -16.48
C ASP A 204 -12.84 2.49 -15.54
N THR A 205 -12.87 2.05 -14.28
CA THR A 205 -11.84 2.37 -13.28
C THR A 205 -10.94 1.17 -12.98
N MET A 206 -9.63 1.35 -13.19
CA MET A 206 -8.63 0.39 -12.77
C MET A 206 -8.33 0.57 -11.28
N VAL A 207 -8.69 -0.41 -10.47
CA VAL A 207 -8.44 -0.37 -9.01
C VAL A 207 -7.12 -1.06 -8.69
N VAL A 208 -6.13 -0.28 -8.23
CA VAL A 208 -4.85 -0.79 -7.74
C VAL A 208 -4.92 -0.95 -6.23
N HIS A 209 -4.62 -2.16 -5.73
CA HIS A 209 -4.81 -2.51 -4.33
C HIS A 209 -3.78 -3.50 -3.78
N GLY A 210 -3.76 -3.61 -2.46
CA GLY A 210 -2.98 -4.58 -1.67
C GLY A 210 -3.88 -5.48 -0.82
N HIS A 211 -3.56 -5.62 0.48
CA HIS A 211 -4.31 -6.27 1.58
C HIS A 211 -4.51 -7.79 1.51
N THR A 212 -4.78 -8.34 0.33
CA THR A 212 -4.96 -9.79 0.13
C THR A 212 -3.77 -10.33 -0.65
N PRO A 213 -2.80 -10.97 0.03
CA PRO A 213 -1.54 -11.33 -0.60
C PRO A 213 -1.73 -12.44 -1.63
N THR A 214 -1.06 -12.29 -2.77
CA THR A 214 -1.00 -13.29 -3.85
C THR A 214 0.46 -13.63 -4.17
N ARG A 215 0.74 -14.84 -4.68
CA ARG A 215 2.13 -15.28 -4.97
C ARG A 215 2.82 -14.47 -6.08
N SER A 216 2.02 -13.77 -6.87
CA SER A 216 2.42 -12.88 -7.96
C SER A 216 1.35 -11.80 -8.08
N VAL A 217 1.62 -10.78 -8.89
CA VAL A 217 0.62 -9.76 -9.22
C VAL A 217 -0.68 -10.41 -9.74
N ASP A 218 -1.83 -9.96 -9.25
CA ASP A 218 -3.16 -10.38 -9.73
C ASP A 218 -3.72 -9.32 -10.69
N GLU A 219 -3.44 -9.52 -11.98
CA GLU A 219 -3.91 -8.63 -13.04
C GLU A 219 -5.30 -9.05 -13.54
N ARG A 220 -6.26 -8.13 -13.43
CA ARG A 220 -7.60 -8.26 -13.97
C ARG A 220 -7.93 -7.05 -14.85
N PRO A 221 -8.98 -7.14 -15.69
CA PRO A 221 -9.34 -6.01 -16.55
C PRO A 221 -9.78 -4.74 -15.80
N ASP A 222 -10.21 -4.87 -14.55
CA ASP A 222 -10.81 -3.83 -13.69
C ASP A 222 -10.08 -3.63 -12.35
N ARG A 223 -9.07 -4.45 -12.06
CA ARG A 223 -8.25 -4.34 -10.85
C ARG A 223 -6.85 -4.92 -11.01
N LEU A 224 -5.95 -4.44 -10.16
CA LEU A 224 -4.55 -4.85 -10.09
C LEU A 224 -4.16 -5.04 -8.63
N GLY A 225 -3.96 -6.29 -8.22
CA GLY A 225 -3.45 -6.63 -6.88
C GLY A 225 -1.93 -6.70 -6.88
N VAL A 226 -1.26 -5.84 -6.10
CA VAL A 226 0.22 -5.76 -6.01
C VAL A 226 0.78 -6.14 -4.64
N ASP A 227 -0.05 -6.60 -3.71
CA ASP A 227 0.44 -7.28 -2.50
C ASP A 227 0.93 -8.68 -2.86
N THR A 228 2.24 -8.79 -3.08
CA THR A 228 2.94 -10.04 -3.37
C THR A 228 3.55 -10.69 -2.13
N GLY A 229 3.14 -10.24 -0.94
CA GLY A 229 3.52 -10.82 0.34
C GLY A 229 4.96 -10.56 0.75
N ALA A 230 5.36 -9.29 0.93
CA ALA A 230 6.71 -8.91 1.35
C ALA A 230 7.15 -9.60 2.64
N TYR A 231 6.27 -9.64 3.64
CA TYR A 231 6.52 -10.37 4.88
C TYR A 231 6.39 -11.90 4.70
N MET A 232 5.46 -12.37 3.88
CA MET A 232 5.09 -13.79 3.82
C MET A 232 6.03 -14.63 2.93
N TRP A 233 6.45 -14.06 1.82
CA TRP A 233 7.22 -14.73 0.77
C TRP A 233 8.45 -13.95 0.33
N GLY A 234 8.78 -12.84 1.00
CA GLY A 234 10.00 -12.08 0.74
C GLY A 234 9.97 -11.32 -0.57
N VAL A 235 8.80 -11.04 -1.15
CA VAL A 235 8.66 -10.28 -2.41
C VAL A 235 7.85 -9.02 -2.15
N LEU A 236 8.45 -7.86 -2.38
CA LEU A 236 7.74 -6.58 -2.38
C LEU A 236 7.66 -6.06 -3.82
N THR A 237 6.45 -5.76 -4.28
CA THR A 237 6.20 -5.34 -5.66
C THR A 237 5.69 -3.91 -5.74
N ALA A 238 6.17 -3.19 -6.76
CA ALA A 238 5.58 -1.97 -7.25
C ALA A 238 5.05 -2.18 -8.68
N VAL A 239 3.94 -1.53 -9.00
CA VAL A 239 3.56 -1.25 -10.40
C VAL A 239 4.02 0.16 -10.76
N GLY A 240 4.79 0.29 -11.83
CA GLY A 240 5.05 1.56 -12.52
C GLY A 240 4.00 1.77 -13.61
N ILE A 241 3.47 2.99 -13.71
CA ILE A 241 2.40 3.36 -14.63
C ILE A 241 2.74 4.73 -15.24
N GLU A 242 2.61 4.86 -16.55
CA GLU A 242 2.75 6.12 -17.31
C GLU A 242 1.96 6.03 -18.60
N ASP A 243 1.15 7.04 -18.90
CA ASP A 243 0.16 6.98 -19.98
C ASP A 243 -0.64 5.66 -19.88
N THR A 244 -0.60 4.81 -20.90
CA THR A 244 -1.25 3.49 -20.94
C THR A 244 -0.31 2.33 -20.59
N ASP A 245 0.98 2.61 -20.43
CA ASP A 245 2.01 1.61 -20.13
C ASP A 245 2.01 1.24 -18.64
N ARG A 246 2.29 -0.04 -18.38
CA ARG A 246 2.45 -0.59 -17.04
C ARG A 246 3.61 -1.57 -17.00
N TRP A 247 4.39 -1.53 -15.93
CA TRP A 247 5.48 -2.46 -15.67
C TRP A 247 5.59 -2.77 -14.18
N PHE A 248 6.31 -3.83 -13.82
CA PHE A 248 6.46 -4.25 -12.43
C PHE A 248 7.92 -4.23 -12.01
N LEU A 249 8.17 -3.75 -10.80
CA LEU A 249 9.46 -3.77 -10.14
C LEU A 249 9.31 -4.58 -8.86
N GLU A 250 10.30 -5.43 -8.54
CA GLU A 250 10.26 -6.27 -7.35
C GLU A 250 11.59 -6.17 -6.58
N ALA A 251 11.49 -6.07 -5.26
CA ALA A 251 12.58 -6.42 -4.34
C ALA A 251 12.33 -7.81 -3.78
N ARG A 252 13.40 -8.60 -3.65
CA ARG A 252 13.30 -10.01 -3.26
C ARG A 252 14.34 -10.33 -2.19
N GLU A 253 13.89 -11.00 -1.13
CA GLU A 253 14.77 -11.61 -0.15
C GLU A 253 15.61 -12.70 -0.82
N GLY A 254 16.93 -12.64 -0.62
CA GLY A 254 17.91 -13.53 -1.25
C GLY A 254 17.97 -14.93 -0.66
#